data_AF-A0A7Y1ACQ7-F1
#
_entry.id   AF-A0A7Y1ACQ7-F1
#
_cell.length_a   1.000
_cell.length_b   1.000
_cell.length_c   1.000
_cell.angle_alpha   90.00
_cell.angle_beta   90.00
_cell.angle_gamma   90.00
#
_symmetry.space_group_name_H-M   'P 1'
#
loop_
_entity.id
_entity.type
_entity.pdbx_description
1 polymer ?
#
loop_
_entity_poly.entity_id
_entity_poly.type
_entity_poly.pdbx_seq_one_letter_code
_entity_poly.pdbx_strand_id
1 'polypeptide(L)'
;MQTREAIQSHIRSAGEEVSRWRAWGYKAASDPTPLLREHRPSGYENWFVVEKGKAIWWVYSDSSDGGSWSSEGIKITGFRIDFDEPIAQNIYELVYQTMTAETRKPKK
;
A
#
# COMPACT_ATOMS: atom_id res chain seq x y z
N MET A 1 6.85 -13.31 -13.22
CA MET A 1 5.68 -12.59 -12.70
C MET A 1 5.76 -12.59 -11.18
N GLN A 2 6.00 -11.43 -10.55
CA GLN A 2 6.07 -11.36 -9.08
C GLN A 2 4.66 -11.20 -8.52
N THR A 3 4.34 -11.94 -7.45
CA THR A 3 3.06 -11.80 -6.75
C THR A 3 3.11 -10.65 -5.73
N ARG A 4 1.95 -10.22 -5.24
CA ARG A 4 1.86 -9.21 -4.16
C ARG A 4 2.69 -9.63 -2.96
N GLU A 5 2.59 -10.88 -2.55
CA GLU A 5 3.30 -11.46 -1.39
C GLU A 5 4.81 -11.45 -1.60
N ALA A 6 5.29 -11.70 -2.83
CA ALA A 6 6.71 -11.66 -3.14
C ALA A 6 7.28 -10.23 -3.00
N ILE A 7 6.55 -9.22 -3.50
CA ILE A 7 6.93 -7.81 -3.38
C ILE A 7 6.89 -7.37 -1.90
N GLN A 8 5.84 -7.74 -1.17
CA GLN A 8 5.73 -7.46 0.27
C GLN A 8 6.90 -8.07 1.06
N SER A 9 7.22 -9.33 0.80
CA SER A 9 8.35 -10.03 1.43
C SER A 9 9.67 -9.32 1.15
N HIS A 10 9.89 -8.91 -0.11
CA HIS A 10 11.09 -8.18 -0.48
C HIS A 10 11.19 -6.82 0.23
N ILE A 11 10.15 -5.99 0.17
CA ILE A 11 10.11 -4.68 0.84
C ILE A 11 10.29 -4.85 2.36
N ARG A 12 9.71 -5.89 2.96
CA ARG A 12 9.90 -6.19 4.38
C ARG A 12 11.33 -6.59 4.73
N SER A 13 11.99 -7.38 3.88
CA SER A 13 13.36 -7.83 4.11
C SER A 13 14.41 -6.72 3.90
N ALA A 14 14.16 -5.81 2.97
CA ALA A 14 15.10 -4.78 2.56
C ALA A 14 14.80 -3.40 3.17
N GLY A 15 13.59 -3.21 3.69
CA GLY A 15 13.08 -1.92 4.11
C GLY A 15 13.10 -1.69 5.62
N GLU A 16 12.98 -0.43 5.97
CA GLU A 16 12.80 0.03 7.33
C GLU A 16 11.31 -0.02 7.71
N GLU A 17 11.00 -0.57 8.88
CA GLU A 17 9.64 -0.51 9.43
C GLU A 17 9.34 0.92 9.92
N VAL A 18 8.26 1.50 9.40
CA VAL A 18 7.81 2.85 9.76
C VAL A 18 6.38 2.76 10.29
N SER A 19 6.16 3.31 11.48
CA SER A 19 4.85 3.44 12.10
C SER A 19 4.51 4.91 12.30
N ARG A 20 3.31 5.34 11.91
CA ARG A 20 2.83 6.72 12.12
C ARG A 20 1.34 6.73 12.46
N TRP A 21 0.93 7.69 13.30
CA TRP A 21 -0.48 7.96 13.53
C TRP A 21 -1.04 8.82 12.39
N ARG A 22 -2.14 8.37 11.77
CA ARG A 22 -2.78 9.07 10.66
C ARG A 22 -3.81 10.07 11.20
N ALA A 23 -3.38 11.31 11.41
CA ALA A 23 -4.30 12.41 11.68
C ALA A 23 -5.29 12.57 10.51
N TRP A 24 -6.57 12.73 10.84
CA TRP A 24 -7.69 12.97 9.90
C TRP A 24 -7.49 14.19 8.97
N GLY A 25 -6.42 14.96 9.15
CA GLY A 25 -6.04 16.12 8.34
C GLY A 25 -4.74 15.97 7.54
N TYR A 26 -4.10 14.80 7.50
CA TYR A 26 -2.96 14.60 6.59
C TYR A 26 -3.51 14.49 5.16
N LYS A 27 -3.73 15.66 4.54
CA LYS A 27 -3.69 15.82 3.09
C LYS A 27 -2.41 15.10 2.66
N ALA A 28 -2.56 13.90 2.13
CA ALA A 28 -1.50 13.27 1.36
C ALA A 28 -0.96 14.36 0.44
N ALA A 29 0.36 14.54 0.42
CA ALA A 29 0.99 15.36 -0.61
C ALA A 29 0.31 14.98 -1.93
N SER A 30 -0.25 15.97 -2.62
CA SER A 30 -0.94 15.78 -3.89
C SER A 30 -0.07 14.88 -4.76
N ASP A 31 -0.56 13.67 -5.02
CA ASP A 31 0.12 12.51 -5.61
C ASP A 31 1.23 11.87 -4.78
N PRO A 32 0.86 10.78 -4.10
CA PRO A 32 0.99 9.51 -4.81
C PRO A 32 -0.33 8.74 -4.88
N THR A 33 -0.81 8.48 -6.10
CA THR A 33 -1.91 7.54 -6.32
C THR A 33 -1.55 6.22 -5.64
N PRO A 34 -2.29 5.75 -4.62
CA PRO A 34 -2.05 4.44 -4.05
C PRO A 34 -2.24 3.42 -5.17
N LEU A 35 -1.15 2.77 -5.57
CA LEU A 35 -1.10 2.03 -6.81
C LEU A 35 -1.93 0.74 -6.71
N LEU A 36 -1.95 0.11 -5.53
CA LEU A 36 -2.65 -1.16 -5.35
C LEU A 36 -3.25 -1.28 -3.95
N ARG A 37 -4.44 -0.70 -3.74
CA ARG A 37 -5.13 -0.78 -2.43
C ARG A 37 -6.03 -2.00 -2.36
N GLU A 38 -5.80 -2.85 -1.37
CA GLU A 38 -6.70 -3.94 -0.97
C GLU A 38 -7.46 -3.49 0.27
N HIS A 39 -8.79 -3.56 0.19
CA HIS A 39 -9.70 -3.36 1.31
C HIS A 39 -10.30 -4.70 1.71
N ARG A 40 -10.26 -5.02 3.01
CA ARG A 40 -10.99 -6.15 3.57
C ARG A 40 -12.23 -5.68 4.33
N PRO A 41 -13.31 -6.47 4.36
CA PRO A 41 -14.53 -6.13 5.11
C PRO A 41 -14.30 -5.88 6.60
N SER A 42 -13.21 -6.39 7.16
CA SER A 42 -12.82 -6.19 8.55
C SER A 42 -12.29 -4.78 8.86
N GLY A 43 -12.11 -3.90 7.88
CA GLY A 43 -11.42 -2.61 8.09
C GLY A 43 -9.90 -2.70 7.96
N TYR A 44 -9.38 -3.88 7.58
CA TYR A 44 -7.98 -4.01 7.20
C TYR A 44 -7.77 -3.45 5.78
N GLU A 45 -6.78 -2.59 5.65
CA GLU A 45 -6.38 -2.01 4.38
C GLU A 45 -4.88 -2.19 4.19
N ASN A 46 -4.45 -2.53 2.98
CA ASN A 46 -3.04 -2.52 2.65
C ASN A 46 -2.81 -2.05 1.22
N TRP A 47 -1.75 -1.28 0.99
CA TRP A 47 -1.47 -0.70 -0.33
C TRP A 47 0.01 -0.44 -0.57
N PHE A 48 0.37 -0.29 -1.84
CA PHE A 48 1.67 0.21 -2.25
C PHE A 48 1.62 1.69 -2.62
N VAL A 49 2.71 2.39 -2.33
CA VAL A 49 2.95 3.76 -2.75
C VAL A 49 4.32 3.80 -3.42
N VAL A 50 4.39 4.30 -4.65
CA VAL A 50 5.66 4.52 -5.34
C VAL A 50 5.86 6.01 -5.51
N GLU A 51 6.84 6.55 -4.80
CA GLU A 51 7.35 7.90 -5.02
C GLU A 51 8.52 7.81 -6.01
N LYS A 52 8.24 8.10 -7.28
CA LYS A 52 9.20 7.92 -8.38
C LYS A 52 10.54 8.59 -8.07
N GLY A 53 11.62 7.82 -8.15
CA GLY A 53 12.99 8.29 -7.88
C GLY A 53 13.30 8.58 -6.41
N LYS A 54 12.39 8.29 -5.48
CA LYS A 54 12.56 8.55 -4.03
C LYS A 54 12.43 7.30 -3.18
N ALA A 55 11.25 6.68 -3.17
CA ALA A 55 10.96 5.58 -2.26
C ALA A 55 9.82 4.71 -2.75
N ILE A 56 9.79 3.47 -2.27
CA ILE A 56 8.64 2.58 -2.38
C ILE A 56 8.18 2.22 -0.97
N TRP A 57 6.88 2.33 -0.75
CA TRP A 57 6.25 1.99 0.52
C TRP A 57 5.28 0.84 0.35
N TRP A 58 5.35 -0.11 1.26
CA TRP A 58 4.26 -1.03 1.52
C TRP A 58 3.60 -0.60 2.83
N VAL A 59 2.32 -0.26 2.77
CA VAL A 59 1.57 0.31 3.88
C VAL A 59 0.40 -0.60 4.23
N TYR A 60 0.11 -0.74 5.51
CA TYR A 60 -1.09 -1.39 6.00
C TYR A 60 -1.63 -0.72 7.26
N SER A 61 -2.95 -0.82 7.43
CA SER A 61 -3.66 -0.32 8.60
C SER A 61 -4.81 -1.24 8.94
N ASP A 62 -5.12 -1.34 10.22
CA ASP A 62 -6.26 -2.10 10.72
C ASP A 62 -7.20 -1.13 11.46
N SER A 63 -8.33 -0.81 10.82
CA SER A 63 -9.37 0.05 11.39
C SER A 63 -10.49 -0.73 12.05
N SER A 64 -10.28 -2.01 12.36
CA SER A 64 -11.22 -2.81 13.15
C SER A 64 -11.17 -2.44 14.63
N ASP A 65 -12.05 -3.06 15.42
CA ASP A 65 -12.02 -3.00 16.89
C ASP A 65 -10.73 -3.62 17.50
N GLY A 66 -9.96 -4.38 16.71
CA GLY A 66 -8.61 -4.85 17.06
C GLY A 66 -7.48 -3.92 16.62
N GLY A 67 -7.80 -2.82 15.93
CA GLY A 67 -6.87 -1.82 15.45
C GLY A 67 -6.26 -0.95 16.54
N SER A 68 -5.14 -0.30 16.22
CA SER A 68 -4.52 0.70 17.12
C SER A 68 -5.04 2.09 16.82
N TRP A 69 -5.69 2.72 17.80
CA TRP A 69 -6.29 4.05 17.71
C TRP A 69 -5.70 5.00 18.75
N SER A 70 -5.53 6.27 18.36
CA SER A 70 -5.20 7.36 19.27
C SER A 70 -6.07 8.58 18.97
N SER A 71 -5.94 9.65 19.76
CA SER A 71 -6.54 10.96 19.46
C SER A 71 -6.09 11.53 18.12
N GLU A 72 -4.95 11.05 17.59
CA GLU A 72 -4.43 11.39 16.27
C GLU A 72 -4.95 10.46 15.18
N GLY A 73 -5.90 9.56 15.46
CA GLY A 73 -6.50 8.64 14.49
C GLY A 73 -5.89 7.24 14.49
N ILE A 74 -6.02 6.55 13.36
CA ILE A 74 -5.57 5.17 13.19
C ILE A 74 -4.04 5.09 13.05
N LYS A 75 -3.43 4.09 13.68
CA LYS A 75 -2.04 3.76 13.42
C LYS A 75 -1.91 3.14 12.02
N ILE A 76 -1.07 3.74 11.20
CA ILE A 76 -0.60 3.14 9.97
C ILE A 76 0.80 2.59 10.21
N THR A 77 1.03 1.35 9.77
CA THR A 77 2.36 0.74 9.75
C THR A 77 2.74 0.44 8.32
N GLY A 78 4.02 0.42 8.02
CA GLY A 78 4.51 0.03 6.72
C GLY A 78 6.00 -0.22 6.70
N PHE A 79 6.49 -0.60 5.53
CA PHE A 79 7.91 -0.76 5.23
C PHE A 79 8.29 0.21 4.12
N ARG A 80 9.44 0.87 4.27
CA ARG A 80 10.01 1.80 3.29
C ARG A 80 11.31 1.23 2.74
N ILE A 81 11.42 1.16 1.42
CA ILE A 81 12.70 1.01 0.72
C ILE A 81 12.98 2.25 -0.13
N ASP A 82 14.25 2.46 -0.47
CA ASP A 82 14.61 3.42 -1.51
C ASP A 82 14.03 2.99 -2.86
N PHE A 83 13.92 3.94 -3.78
CA PHE A 83 13.31 3.66 -5.08
C PHE A 83 14.11 2.60 -5.85
N ASP A 84 13.44 1.51 -6.17
CA ASP A 84 13.93 0.41 -6.99
C ASP A 84 13.04 0.30 -8.24
N GLU A 85 13.61 0.57 -9.41
CA GLU A 85 12.87 0.59 -10.67
C GLU A 85 12.26 -0.77 -11.03
N PRO A 86 12.99 -1.91 -10.95
CA PRO A 86 12.40 -3.24 -11.08
C PRO A 86 11.18 -3.49 -10.17
N ILE A 87 11.27 -3.13 -8.89
CA ILE A 87 10.15 -3.32 -7.94
C ILE A 87 8.98 -2.41 -8.29
N ALA A 88 9.23 -1.15 -8.63
CA ALA A 88 8.20 -0.22 -9.07
C ALA A 88 7.46 -0.76 -10.32
N GLN A 89 8.20 -1.29 -11.29
CA GLN A 89 7.64 -1.90 -12.50
C GLN A 89 6.74 -3.10 -12.17
N ASN A 90 7.18 -4.00 -11.30
CA ASN A 90 6.36 -5.13 -10.86
C ASN A 90 5.07 -4.69 -10.15
N ILE A 91 5.13 -3.62 -9.36
CA ILE A 91 3.94 -3.02 -8.74
C ILE A 91 3.00 -2.51 -9.84
N TYR A 92 3.47 -1.72 -10.80
CA TYR A 92 2.66 -1.19 -11.90
C TYR A 92 1.99 -2.30 -12.72
N GLU A 93 2.71 -3.39 -13.01
CA GLU A 93 2.16 -4.55 -13.70
C GLU A 93 1.02 -5.21 -12.94
N LEU A 94 1.15 -5.36 -11.62
CA LEU A 94 0.07 -5.89 -10.76
C LEU A 94 -1.17 -4.99 -10.77
N VAL A 95 -1.00 -3.66 -10.76
CA VAL A 95 -2.12 -2.72 -10.89
C VAL A 95 -2.84 -2.92 -12.20
N TYR A 96 -2.08 -2.93 -13.31
CA TYR A 96 -2.62 -3.07 -14.64
C TYR A 96 -3.40 -4.38 -14.81
N GLN A 97 -2.87 -5.48 -14.28
CA GLN A 97 -3.56 -6.78 -14.27
C GLN A 97 -4.86 -6.75 -13.46
N THR A 98 -4.87 -6.07 -12.31
CA THR A 98 -6.07 -5.96 -11.47
C THR A 98 -7.16 -5.16 -12.18
N MET A 99 -6.81 -4.00 -12.75
CA MET A 99 -7.75 -3.17 -13.51
C MET A 99 -8.32 -3.88 -14.75
N THR A 100 -7.48 -4.63 -15.47
CA THR A 100 -7.92 -5.41 -16.64
C THR A 100 -8.77 -6.63 -16.25
N ALA A 101 -8.58 -7.21 -15.07
CA ALA A 101 -9.43 -8.28 -14.56
C ALA A 101 -10.81 -7.77 -14.10
N GLU A 102 -10.87 -6.60 -13.47
CA GLU A 102 -12.14 -5.99 -13.03
C GLU A 102 -13.02 -5.54 -14.21
N THR A 103 -12.41 -5.00 -15.26
CA THR A 103 -13.12 -4.59 -16.49
C THR A 103 -13.68 -5.78 -17.30
N ARG A 104 -13.17 -7.00 -17.07
CA ARG A 104 -13.64 -8.23 -17.72
C ARG A 104 -14.77 -8.95 -16.98
N LYS A 105 -15.16 -8.51 -15.77
CA LYS A 105 -16.33 -9.08 -15.08
C LYS A 105 -17.61 -8.50 -15.71
N PRO A 106 -18.52 -9.33 -16.27
CA PRO A 106 -19.81 -8.82 -16.71
C PRO A 106 -20.55 -8.24 -15.49
N LYS A 107 -21.06 -7.02 -15.63
CA LYS A 107 -22.05 -6.47 -14.68
C LYS A 107 -23.21 -7.46 -14.62
N LYS A 108 -23.39 -8.10 -13.46
CA LYS A 108 -24.63 -8.83 -13.15
C LYS A 108 -25.78 -7.87 -12.99
#